data_AF-A0A250JAT8-F1
#
_entry.id   AF-A0A250JAT8-F1
#
_cell.length_a   1.000
_cell.length_b   1.000
_cell.length_c   1.000
_cell.angle_alpha   90.00
_cell.angle_beta   90.00
_cell.angle_gamma   90.00
#
_symmetry.space_group_name_H-M   'P 1'
#
loop_
_entity.id
_entity.type
_entity.pdbx_description
1 polymer ?
#
loop_
_entity_poly.entity_id
_entity_poly.type
_entity_poly.pdbx_seq_one_letter_code
_entity_poly.pdbx_strand_id
1 'polypeptide(L)'
;MSENAAPVSPAPDASQFSTAQLLAALRALPYREAAFLLTRLTQGRSLEESAAFYGISPEAFSVHFLRAALGLSRAASLPCRPPENDAEEDVWARALAGALEQDTGGVPPALAATLALCRRMRAQGEEVTRALQAAEREEEDSPRGRREDVLRRLAVLALLGLTAWLYCNRPVEEPPKRPVPPPSLQR
;
A
#
# COMPACT_ATOMS: atom_id res chain seq x y z
N MET A 1 -26.45 -41.66 -26.20
CA MET A 1 -25.23 -40.88 -25.93
C MET A 1 -25.67 -39.42 -25.81
N SER A 2 -25.82 -38.93 -24.58
CA SER A 2 -26.23 -37.55 -24.33
C SER A 2 -25.12 -36.91 -23.50
N GLU A 3 -24.29 -36.10 -24.15
CA GLU A 3 -23.34 -35.22 -23.50
C GLU A 3 -24.12 -34.17 -22.70
N ASN A 4 -24.10 -34.32 -21.38
CA ASN A 4 -24.37 -33.25 -20.44
C ASN A 4 -23.20 -32.25 -20.53
N ALA A 5 -23.27 -31.32 -21.49
CA ALA A 5 -22.43 -30.14 -21.46
C ALA A 5 -22.89 -29.27 -20.29
N ALA A 6 -22.11 -29.26 -19.20
CA ALA A 6 -22.32 -28.34 -18.10
C ALA A 6 -22.34 -26.89 -18.64
N PRO A 7 -23.21 -26.01 -18.12
CA PRO A 7 -23.22 -24.62 -18.54
C PRO A 7 -21.85 -24.01 -18.25
N VAL A 8 -21.10 -23.71 -19.31
CA VAL A 8 -19.87 -22.95 -19.22
C VAL A 8 -20.26 -21.55 -18.76
N SER A 9 -20.03 -21.24 -17.48
CA SER A 9 -20.21 -19.88 -16.98
C SER A 9 -19.42 -18.92 -17.88
N PRO A 10 -20.05 -17.82 -18.35
CA PRO A 10 -19.36 -16.86 -19.19
C PRO A 10 -18.12 -16.35 -18.46
N ALA A 11 -17.04 -16.14 -19.23
CA ALA A 11 -15.81 -15.59 -18.68
C ALA A 11 -16.10 -14.26 -17.96
N PRO A 12 -15.49 -14.02 -16.79
CA PRO A 12 -15.72 -12.79 -16.04
C PRO A 12 -15.37 -11.57 -16.88
N ASP A 13 -16.36 -10.68 -17.05
CA ASP A 13 -16.21 -9.42 -17.75
C ASP A 13 -15.54 -8.40 -16.82
N ALA A 14 -14.30 -8.04 -17.15
CA ALA A 14 -13.49 -7.09 -16.38
C ALA A 14 -14.16 -5.72 -16.19
N SER A 15 -15.07 -5.32 -17.09
CA SER A 15 -15.79 -4.04 -17.00
C SER A 15 -16.87 -4.02 -15.91
N GLN A 16 -17.32 -5.19 -15.44
CA GLN A 16 -18.44 -5.34 -14.51
C GLN A 16 -17.99 -5.48 -13.05
N PHE A 17 -16.67 -5.45 -12.78
CA PHE A 17 -16.16 -5.56 -11.42
C PHE A 17 -16.74 -4.46 -10.53
N SER A 18 -17.24 -4.88 -9.37
CA SER A 18 -17.70 -3.98 -8.32
C SER A 18 -16.52 -3.45 -7.51
N THR A 19 -16.71 -2.32 -6.84
CA THR A 19 -15.68 -1.71 -5.97
C THR A 19 -15.20 -2.70 -4.90
N ALA A 20 -16.10 -3.52 -4.34
CA ALA A 20 -15.75 -4.55 -3.36
C ALA A 20 -14.86 -5.66 -3.94
N GLN A 21 -15.13 -6.08 -5.18
CA GLN A 21 -14.30 -7.09 -5.87
C GLN A 21 -12.91 -6.54 -6.21
N LEU A 22 -12.82 -5.27 -6.65
CA LEU A 22 -11.54 -4.61 -6.88
C LEU A 22 -10.72 -4.49 -5.59
N LEU A 23 -11.35 -4.12 -4.48
CA LEU A 23 -10.69 -4.04 -3.17
C LEU A 23 -10.19 -5.40 -2.69
N ALA A 24 -10.99 -6.46 -2.87
CA ALA A 24 -10.58 -7.81 -2.53
C ALA A 24 -9.35 -8.25 -3.35
N ALA A 25 -9.36 -7.98 -4.66
CA ALA A 25 -8.23 -8.27 -5.54
C ALA A 25 -6.98 -7.44 -5.17
N LEU A 26 -7.14 -6.15 -4.83
CA LEU A 26 -6.04 -5.30 -4.37
C LEU A 26 -5.43 -5.77 -3.05
N ARG A 27 -6.25 -6.22 -2.10
CA ARG A 27 -5.78 -6.75 -0.81
C ARG A 27 -5.04 -8.08 -0.94
N ALA A 28 -5.29 -8.83 -2.00
CA ALA A 28 -4.57 -10.07 -2.29
C ALA A 28 -3.16 -9.83 -2.88
N LEU A 29 -2.84 -8.59 -3.29
CA LEU A 29 -1.55 -8.25 -3.87
C LEU A 29 -0.49 -7.92 -2.81
N PRO A 30 0.79 -8.13 -3.13
CA PRO A 30 1.87 -7.55 -2.36
C PRO A 30 1.73 -6.03 -2.29
N TYR A 31 2.02 -5.45 -1.11
CA TYR A 31 1.86 -4.01 -0.85
C TYR A 31 2.53 -3.13 -1.93
N ARG A 32 3.74 -3.51 -2.37
CA ARG A 32 4.48 -2.75 -3.37
C ARG A 32 3.77 -2.72 -4.73
N GLU A 33 3.17 -3.83 -5.15
CA GLU A 33 2.43 -3.90 -6.41
C GLU A 33 1.13 -3.10 -6.35
N ALA A 34 0.40 -3.23 -5.23
CA ALA A 34 -0.80 -2.45 -4.98
C ALA A 34 -0.51 -0.95 -4.98
N ALA A 35 0.63 -0.51 -4.40
CA ALA A 35 1.03 0.89 -4.37
C ALA A 35 1.18 1.49 -5.78
N PHE A 36 1.86 0.80 -6.70
CA PHE A 36 2.00 1.27 -8.09
C PHE A 36 0.64 1.44 -8.78
N LEU A 37 -0.28 0.50 -8.57
CA LEU A 37 -1.63 0.57 -9.12
C LEU A 37 -2.42 1.75 -8.54
N LEU A 38 -2.39 1.93 -7.22
CA LEU A 38 -3.10 3.03 -6.55
C LEU A 38 -2.57 4.40 -7.01
N THR A 39 -1.25 4.59 -7.02
CA THR A 39 -0.65 5.87 -7.44
C THR A 39 -1.05 6.26 -8.86
N ARG A 40 -1.09 5.30 -9.79
CA ARG A 40 -1.43 5.61 -11.19
C ARG A 40 -2.92 5.64 -11.46
N LEU A 41 -3.69 4.69 -10.93
CA LEU A 41 -5.09 4.49 -11.30
C LEU A 41 -6.07 5.25 -10.42
N THR A 42 -5.80 5.42 -9.13
CA THR A 42 -6.74 6.11 -8.23
C THR A 42 -6.43 7.59 -8.08
N GLN A 43 -5.15 7.97 -8.11
CA GLN A 43 -4.74 9.39 -7.99
C GLN A 43 -4.73 10.12 -9.33
N GLY A 44 -4.94 9.43 -10.46
CA GLY A 44 -5.05 10.02 -11.79
C GLY A 44 -3.78 10.68 -12.34
N ARG A 45 -2.64 10.50 -11.69
CA ARG A 45 -1.33 11.06 -12.08
C ARG A 45 -0.88 10.55 -13.44
N SER A 46 -0.11 11.32 -14.19
CA SER A 46 0.53 10.89 -15.46
C SER A 46 1.55 9.77 -15.24
N LEU A 47 2.05 9.15 -16.32
CA LEU A 47 3.14 8.17 -16.22
C LEU A 47 4.40 8.81 -15.63
N GLU A 48 4.75 9.99 -16.12
CA GLU A 48 5.93 10.76 -15.71
C GLU A 48 5.83 11.18 -14.25
N GLU A 49 4.67 11.69 -13.82
CA GLU A 49 4.43 12.08 -12.43
C GLU A 49 4.51 10.89 -11.48
N SER A 50 3.99 9.73 -11.91
CA SER A 50 4.04 8.50 -11.12
C SER A 50 5.47 7.98 -11.02
N ALA A 51 6.23 7.99 -12.11
CA ALA A 51 7.64 7.59 -12.13
C ALA A 51 8.50 8.51 -11.25
N ALA A 52 8.29 9.83 -11.36
CA ALA A 52 8.97 10.84 -10.56
C ALA A 52 8.70 10.66 -9.06
N PHE A 53 7.47 10.32 -8.67
CA PHE A 53 7.13 10.06 -7.27
C PHE A 53 7.94 8.92 -6.65
N TYR A 54 8.29 7.91 -7.43
CA TYR A 54 9.12 6.79 -6.98
C TYR A 54 10.62 6.98 -7.26
N GLY A 55 11.02 8.07 -7.92
CA GLY A 55 12.42 8.32 -8.27
C GLY A 55 12.99 7.33 -9.29
N ILE A 56 12.16 6.80 -10.19
CA ILE A 56 12.55 5.85 -11.23
C ILE A 56 12.24 6.39 -12.63
N SER A 57 12.79 5.76 -13.67
CA SER A 57 12.47 6.14 -15.05
C SER A 57 11.03 5.75 -15.43
N PRO A 58 10.39 6.45 -16.38
CA PRO A 58 9.06 6.09 -16.88
C PRO A 58 8.98 4.67 -17.45
N GLU A 59 10.04 4.18 -18.08
CA GLU A 59 10.13 2.83 -18.63
C GLU A 59 10.14 1.79 -17.50
N ALA A 60 10.98 1.99 -16.49
CA ALA A 60 11.03 1.12 -15.32
C ALA A 60 9.69 1.12 -14.56
N PHE A 61 9.06 2.29 -14.43
CA PHE A 61 7.72 2.38 -13.86
C PHE A 61 6.71 1.57 -14.67
N SER A 62 6.74 1.68 -16.01
CA SER A 62 5.81 0.97 -16.90
C SER A 62 5.91 -0.55 -16.74
N VAL A 63 7.12 -1.09 -16.59
CA VAL A 63 7.33 -2.53 -16.35
C VAL A 63 6.79 -2.95 -14.97
N HIS A 64 7.10 -2.19 -13.92
CA HIS A 64 6.55 -2.47 -12.59
C HIS A 64 5.02 -2.38 -12.56
N PHE A 65 4.47 -1.40 -13.26
CA PHE A 65 3.04 -1.22 -13.41
C PHE A 65 2.40 -2.38 -14.17
N LEU A 66 2.99 -2.85 -15.27
CA LEU A 66 2.53 -4.02 -16.01
C LEU A 66 2.49 -5.25 -15.10
N ARG A 67 3.57 -5.55 -14.40
CA ARG A 67 3.64 -6.71 -13.49
C ARG A 67 2.56 -6.65 -12.42
N ALA A 68 2.34 -5.48 -11.83
CA ALA A 68 1.29 -5.26 -10.85
C ALA A 68 -0.12 -5.43 -11.46
N ALA A 69 -0.35 -4.93 -12.68
CA ALA A 69 -1.62 -5.06 -13.38
C ALA A 69 -1.93 -6.52 -13.75
N LEU A 70 -0.92 -7.28 -14.20
CA LEU A 70 -1.05 -8.73 -14.42
C LEU A 70 -1.30 -9.47 -13.10
N GLY A 71 -0.63 -9.05 -12.02
CA GLY A 71 -0.90 -9.51 -10.66
C GLY A 71 -2.37 -9.31 -10.28
N LEU A 72 -2.90 -8.11 -10.50
CA LEU A 72 -4.30 -7.76 -10.21
C LEU A 72 -5.26 -8.63 -11.03
N SER A 73 -5.00 -8.81 -12.32
CA SER A 73 -5.80 -9.70 -13.18
C SER A 73 -5.82 -11.13 -12.66
N ARG A 74 -4.67 -11.66 -12.20
CA ARG A 74 -4.61 -12.99 -11.58
C ARG A 74 -5.40 -13.06 -10.27
N ALA A 75 -5.27 -12.05 -9.40
CA ALA A 75 -6.04 -11.97 -8.16
C ALA A 75 -7.56 -11.87 -8.41
N ALA A 76 -7.95 -11.22 -9.51
CA ALA A 76 -9.32 -11.12 -10.00
C ALA A 76 -9.81 -12.36 -10.78
N SER A 77 -8.99 -13.42 -10.88
CA SER A 77 -9.30 -14.63 -11.67
C SER A 77 -9.61 -14.35 -13.15
N LEU A 78 -9.05 -13.28 -13.71
CA LEU A 78 -9.15 -12.97 -15.13
C LEU A 78 -8.12 -13.75 -15.94
N PRO A 79 -8.42 -14.07 -17.21
CA PRO A 79 -7.46 -14.69 -18.11
C PRO A 79 -6.26 -13.75 -18.32
N CYS A 80 -5.09 -14.21 -17.90
CA CYS A 80 -3.86 -13.42 -17.90
C CYS A 80 -2.66 -14.34 -18.17
N ARG A 81 -1.90 -14.03 -19.23
CA ARG A 81 -0.66 -14.74 -19.59
C ARG A 81 0.55 -13.90 -19.16
N PRO A 82 1.60 -14.50 -18.59
CA PRO A 82 2.87 -13.78 -18.40
C PRO A 82 3.57 -13.54 -19.76
N PRO A 83 4.37 -12.47 -19.88
CA PRO A 83 5.27 -12.30 -21.03
C PRO A 83 6.29 -13.44 -21.10
N GLU A 84 6.73 -13.81 -22.30
CA GLU A 84 7.68 -14.91 -22.55
C GLU A 84 9.11 -14.50 -22.30
N ASN A 85 9.41 -13.22 -22.52
CA ASN A 85 10.75 -12.66 -22.40
C ASN A 85 10.67 -11.17 -22.08
N ASP A 86 11.82 -10.62 -21.69
CA ASP A 86 11.95 -9.20 -21.29
C ASP A 86 11.57 -8.23 -22.42
N ALA A 87 11.86 -8.59 -23.68
CA ALA A 87 11.51 -7.73 -24.81
C ALA A 87 9.98 -7.64 -25.03
N GLU A 88 9.26 -8.75 -24.86
CA GLU A 88 7.80 -8.76 -24.88
C GLU A 88 7.25 -7.98 -23.69
N GLU A 89 7.83 -8.13 -22.50
CA GLU A 89 7.45 -7.37 -21.32
C GLU A 89 7.56 -5.85 -21.54
N ASP A 90 8.66 -5.38 -22.12
CA ASP A 90 8.87 -3.96 -22.43
C ASP A 90 7.88 -3.42 -23.46
N VAL A 91 7.50 -4.23 -24.45
CA VAL A 91 6.48 -3.85 -25.44
C VAL A 91 5.10 -3.78 -24.79
N TRP A 92 4.76 -4.78 -23.98
CA TRP A 92 3.50 -4.85 -23.25
C TRP A 92 3.34 -3.72 -22.25
N ALA A 93 4.43 -3.36 -21.56
CA ALA A 93 4.47 -2.29 -20.58
C ALA A 93 4.14 -0.94 -21.23
N ARG A 94 4.81 -0.64 -22.36
CA ARG A 94 4.54 0.57 -23.15
C ARG A 94 3.14 0.58 -23.74
N ALA A 95 2.67 -0.55 -24.27
CA ALA A 95 1.33 -0.67 -24.84
C ALA A 95 0.24 -0.41 -23.79
N LEU A 96 0.38 -0.99 -22.59
CA LEU A 96 -0.56 -0.80 -21.49
C LEU A 96 -0.55 0.66 -20.98
N ALA A 97 0.65 1.23 -20.78
CA ALA A 97 0.78 2.62 -20.33
C ALA A 97 0.17 3.60 -21.35
N GLY A 98 0.50 3.45 -22.63
CA GLY A 98 -0.04 4.30 -23.70
C GLY A 98 -1.55 4.16 -23.87
N ALA A 99 -2.10 2.95 -23.77
CA ALA A 99 -3.53 2.71 -23.92
C ALA A 99 -4.38 3.26 -22.75
N LEU A 100 -3.76 3.51 -21.59
CA LEU A 100 -4.42 4.20 -20.48
C LEU A 100 -4.42 5.73 -20.64
N GLU A 101 -3.51 6.31 -21.42
CA GLU A 101 -3.45 7.76 -21.64
C GLU A 101 -4.28 8.21 -22.83
N GLN A 102 -4.14 7.55 -23.97
CA GLN A 102 -4.67 8.06 -25.23
C GLN A 102 -5.92 7.33 -25.72
N ASP A 103 -6.34 6.25 -25.04
CA ASP A 103 -7.48 5.39 -25.40
C ASP A 103 -7.47 4.86 -26.86
N THR A 104 -6.36 5.02 -27.57
CA THR A 104 -6.26 4.80 -29.03
C THR A 104 -5.10 3.89 -29.43
N GLY A 105 -4.35 3.34 -28.47
CA GLY A 105 -3.30 2.37 -28.72
C GLY A 105 -3.84 0.96 -28.94
N GLY A 106 -3.34 0.26 -29.97
CA GLY A 106 -3.58 -1.17 -30.14
C GLY A 106 -2.93 -1.94 -28.98
N VAL A 107 -3.75 -2.59 -28.17
CA VAL A 107 -3.28 -3.42 -27.05
C VAL A 107 -3.26 -4.89 -27.48
N PRO A 108 -2.19 -5.65 -27.16
CA PRO A 108 -2.18 -7.09 -27.39
C PRO A 108 -3.43 -7.75 -26.80
N PRO A 109 -4.04 -8.74 -27.49
CA PRO A 109 -5.28 -9.35 -27.01
C PRO A 109 -5.12 -10.01 -25.63
N ALA A 110 -3.91 -10.48 -25.30
CA ALA A 110 -3.57 -11.01 -23.98
C ALA A 110 -3.71 -9.98 -22.84
N LEU A 111 -3.67 -8.68 -23.14
CA LEU A 111 -3.80 -7.59 -22.18
C LEU A 111 -5.18 -6.94 -22.16
N ALA A 112 -6.11 -7.35 -23.04
CA ALA A 112 -7.42 -6.69 -23.17
C ALA A 112 -8.22 -6.72 -21.85
N ALA A 113 -8.28 -7.88 -21.18
CA ALA A 113 -8.96 -8.01 -19.88
C ALA A 113 -8.29 -7.17 -18.79
N THR A 114 -6.94 -7.16 -18.77
CA THR A 114 -6.16 -6.35 -17.83
C THR A 114 -6.38 -4.85 -18.03
N LEU A 115 -6.39 -4.38 -19.28
CA LEU A 115 -6.67 -2.98 -19.60
C LEU A 115 -8.08 -2.59 -19.16
N ALA A 116 -9.08 -3.43 -19.45
CA ALA A 116 -10.46 -3.19 -19.03
C ALA A 116 -10.57 -3.10 -17.49
N LEU A 117 -9.86 -3.97 -16.77
CA LEU A 117 -9.81 -3.92 -15.30
C LEU A 117 -9.14 -2.63 -14.79
N CYS A 118 -8.02 -2.24 -15.37
CA CYS A 118 -7.32 -0.99 -15.01
C CYS A 118 -8.20 0.25 -15.28
N ARG A 119 -8.93 0.28 -16.40
CA ARG A 119 -9.88 1.35 -16.72
C ARG A 119 -11.05 1.38 -15.74
N ARG A 120 -11.58 0.22 -15.38
CA ARG A 120 -12.64 0.09 -14.38
C ARG A 120 -12.19 0.62 -13.02
N MET A 121 -10.98 0.24 -12.59
CA MET A 121 -10.38 0.75 -11.35
C MET A 121 -10.15 2.26 -11.39
N ARG A 122 -9.71 2.82 -12.53
CA ARG A 122 -9.57 4.26 -12.71
C ARG A 122 -10.91 4.99 -12.63
N ALA A 123 -11.95 4.44 -13.27
CA ALA A 123 -13.30 5.00 -13.21
C ALA A 123 -13.88 4.98 -11.79
N GLN A 124 -13.52 3.99 -10.98
CA GLN A 124 -13.93 3.87 -9.57
C GLN A 124 -12.88 4.42 -8.58
N GLY A 125 -11.86 5.15 -9.06
CA GLY A 125 -10.67 5.47 -8.27
C GLY A 125 -10.95 6.20 -6.96
N GLU A 126 -11.90 7.15 -6.97
CA GLU A 126 -12.31 7.85 -5.75
C GLU A 126 -13.02 6.92 -4.75
N GLU A 127 -13.89 6.04 -5.22
CA GLU A 127 -14.64 5.11 -4.37
C GLU A 127 -13.72 4.07 -3.75
N VAL A 128 -12.77 3.54 -4.53
CA VAL A 128 -11.74 2.62 -4.04
C VAL A 128 -10.88 3.32 -2.99
N THR A 129 -10.47 4.56 -3.22
CA THR A 129 -9.67 5.33 -2.26
C THR A 129 -10.45 5.60 -0.97
N ARG A 130 -11.72 6.01 -1.08
CA ARG A 130 -12.59 6.22 0.09
C ARG A 130 -12.80 4.94 0.88
N ALA A 131 -13.00 3.82 0.21
CA ALA A 131 -13.18 2.53 0.86
C ALA A 131 -11.90 2.01 1.54
N LEU A 132 -10.72 2.24 0.95
CA LEU A 132 -9.43 1.95 1.60
C LEU A 132 -9.25 2.80 2.86
N GLN A 133 -9.50 4.11 2.78
CA GLN A 133 -9.42 5.01 3.94
C GLN A 133 -10.44 4.66 5.03
N ALA A 134 -11.65 4.23 4.65
CA ALA A 134 -12.66 3.77 5.60
C ALA A 134 -12.20 2.50 6.32
N ALA A 135 -11.60 1.55 5.60
CA ALA A 135 -11.06 0.34 6.19
C ALA A 135 -9.88 0.62 7.13
N GLU A 136 -8.97 1.53 6.77
CA GLU A 136 -7.89 1.98 7.66
C GLU A 136 -8.45 2.59 8.95
N ARG A 137 -9.47 3.45 8.85
CA ARG A 137 -10.14 4.02 10.03
C ARG A 137 -10.83 2.98 10.89
N GLU A 138 -11.47 1.97 10.29
CA GLU A 138 -12.07 0.87 11.05
C GLU A 138 -11.04 0.01 11.79
N GLU A 139 -9.84 -0.16 11.22
CA GLU A 139 -8.71 -0.82 11.88
C GLU A 139 -8.15 0.03 13.03
N GLU A 140 -8.05 1.35 12.85
CA GLU A 140 -7.67 2.29 13.91
C GLU A 140 -8.69 2.36 15.05
N ASP A 141 -9.99 2.31 14.72
CA ASP A 141 -11.09 2.29 15.68
C ASP A 141 -11.35 0.91 16.31
N SER A 142 -10.57 -0.10 15.91
CA SER A 142 -10.68 -1.46 16.43
C SER A 142 -10.58 -1.48 17.97
N PRO A 143 -11.48 -2.20 18.66
CA PRO A 143 -11.50 -2.26 20.12
C PRO A 143 -10.21 -2.83 20.72
N ARG A 144 -9.37 -3.50 19.90
CA ARG A 144 -8.07 -4.00 20.31
C ARG A 144 -7.04 -2.88 20.45
N GLY A 145 -6.99 -1.95 19.50
CA GLY A 145 -6.11 -0.77 19.54
C GLY A 145 -6.47 0.17 20.70
N ARG A 146 -7.77 0.40 20.94
CA ARG A 146 -8.23 1.19 22.09
C ARG A 146 -7.80 0.61 23.44
N ARG A 147 -7.78 -0.73 23.59
CA ARG A 147 -7.31 -1.39 24.83
C ARG A 147 -5.82 -1.19 25.04
N GLU A 148 -5.02 -1.34 23.99
CA GLU A 148 -3.58 -1.15 24.04
C GLU A 148 -3.21 0.31 24.34
N ASP A 149 -3.90 1.27 23.74
CA ASP A 149 -3.71 2.70 24.01
C ASP A 149 -4.09 3.09 25.44
N VAL A 150 -5.18 2.54 25.97
CA VAL A 150 -5.57 2.76 27.37
C VAL A 150 -4.53 2.18 28.32
N LEU A 151 -4.04 0.96 28.07
CA LEU A 151 -2.98 0.33 28.86
C LEU A 151 -1.68 1.15 28.80
N ARG A 152 -1.31 1.64 27.61
CA ARG A 152 -0.13 2.49 27.42
C ARG A 152 -0.26 3.80 28.19
N ARG A 153 -1.42 4.46 28.12
CA ARG A 153 -1.68 5.70 28.88
C ARG A 153 -1.64 5.45 30.39
N LEU A 154 -2.21 4.35 30.88
CA LEU A 154 -2.13 3.97 32.29
C LEU A 154 -0.69 3.70 32.73
N ALA A 155 0.10 3.00 31.91
CA ALA A 155 1.52 2.76 32.21
C ALA A 155 2.31 4.07 32.29
N VAL A 156 2.09 5.01 31.35
CA VAL A 156 2.72 6.34 31.37
C VAL A 156 2.32 7.13 32.62
N LEU A 157 1.03 7.15 32.97
CA LEU A 157 0.56 7.84 34.18
C LEU A 157 1.12 7.22 35.46
N ALA A 158 1.22 5.89 35.52
CA ALA A 158 1.82 5.19 36.65
C ALA A 158 3.31 5.54 36.78
N LEU A 159 4.05 5.59 35.66
CA LEU A 159 5.46 5.93 35.66
C LEU A 159 5.67 7.40 36.09
N LEU A 160 4.86 8.32 35.56
CA LEU A 160 4.87 9.72 35.97
C LEU A 160 4.54 9.89 37.45
N GLY A 161 3.49 9.23 37.93
CA GLY A 161 3.10 9.23 39.34
C GLY A 161 4.21 8.70 40.24
N LEU A 162 4.88 7.62 39.84
CA LEU A 162 5.99 7.03 40.59
C LEU A 162 7.22 7.93 40.59
N THR A 163 7.53 8.59 39.47
CA THR A 163 8.62 9.59 39.42
C THR A 163 8.31 10.83 40.26
N ALA A 164 7.08 11.34 40.25
CA ALA A 164 6.66 12.46 41.08
C ALA A 164 6.70 12.09 42.57
N TRP A 165 6.23 10.88 42.90
CA TRP A 165 6.28 10.35 44.25
C TRP A 165 7.72 10.19 44.75
N LEU A 166 8.64 9.65 43.93
CA LEU A 166 10.07 9.55 44.25
C LEU A 166 10.73 10.91 44.41
N TYR A 167 10.31 11.91 43.62
CA TYR A 167 10.81 13.27 43.74
C TYR A 167 10.35 13.92 45.05
N CYS A 168 9.08 13.74 45.43
CA CYS A 168 8.52 14.29 46.66
C CYS A 168 8.99 13.57 47.92
N ASN A 169 9.23 12.25 47.87
CA ASN A 169 9.71 11.46 48.99
C ASN A 169 11.22 11.23 48.99
N ARG A 170 11.98 11.98 48.18
CA ARG A 170 13.43 11.92 48.22
C ARG A 170 13.90 12.47 49.57
N PRO A 171 14.54 11.68 50.45
CA PRO A 171 15.20 12.23 51.61
C PRO A 171 16.29 13.18 51.10
N VAL A 172 16.35 14.38 51.67
CA VAL A 172 17.36 15.40 51.32
C VAL A 172 18.75 14.78 51.55
N GLU A 173 19.39 14.34 50.47
CA GLU A 173 20.81 13.96 50.51
C GLU A 173 21.60 15.24 50.84
N GLU A 174 22.29 15.20 51.98
CA GLU A 174 23.19 16.28 52.41
C GLU A 174 24.19 16.60 51.28
N PRO A 175 24.45 17.89 50.99
CA PRO A 175 25.33 18.26 49.90
C PRO A 175 26.73 17.66 50.14
N PRO A 176 27.41 17.16 49.10
CA PRO A 176 28.73 16.55 49.24
C PRO A 176 29.69 17.58 49.84
N LYS A 177 30.25 17.25 51.03
CA LYS A 177 31.30 18.04 51.68
C LYS A 177 32.45 18.21 50.68
N ARG A 178 32.64 19.43 50.19
CA ARG A 178 33.79 19.78 49.36
C ARG A 178 35.08 19.39 50.10
N PRO A 179 35.99 18.64 49.48
CA PRO A 179 37.28 18.37 50.10
C PRO A 179 38.05 19.68 50.26
N VAL A 180 38.46 19.97 51.49
CA VAL A 180 39.31 21.12 51.83
C VAL A 180 40.69 20.85 51.22
N PRO A 181 41.24 21.75 50.37
CA PRO A 181 42.58 21.57 49.82
C PRO A 181 43.63 21.63 50.95
N PRO A 182 44.66 20.77 50.93
CA PRO A 182 45.71 20.79 51.95
C PRO A 182 46.51 22.10 51.87
N PRO A 183 46.97 22.63 53.02
CA PRO A 183 47.76 23.86 53.06
C PRO A 183 49.07 23.67 52.30
N SER A 184 49.33 24.55 51.34
CA SER A 184 50.59 24.64 50.62
C SER A 184 51.72 24.92 51.60
N LEU A 185 52.66 23.97 51.74
CA LEU A 185 53.95 24.20 52.38
C LEU A 185 54.73 25.24 51.56
N GLN A 186 54.82 26.46 52.08
CA GLN A 186 55.80 27.43 51.63
C GLN A 186 57.20 26.91 52.00
N ARG A 187 58.05 26.71 50.99
CA ARG A 187 59.50 26.89 51.11
C ARG A 187 60.12 27.18 49.75
#